data_AF-A0AAD5T5Q1-F1
#
_entry.id   AF-A0AAD5T5Q1-F1
#
_cell.length_a   1.000
_cell.length_b   1.000
_cell.length_c   1.000
_cell.angle_alpha   90.00
_cell.angle_beta   90.00
_cell.angle_gamma   90.00
#
_symmetry.space_group_name_H-M   'P 1'
#
loop_
_entity.id
_entity.type
_entity.pdbx_description
1 polymer ?
#
loop_
_entity_poly.entity_id
_entity_poly.type
_entity_poly.pdbx_seq_one_letter_code
_entity_poly.pdbx_strand_id
1 'polypeptide(L)'
;MLQINETYDWKFHQLPLARIKKVMKLDDDAKSMMISGEAPIVFAKACEIFILELTLRSWIHTEENKRRTLQKGDVVSAISKQDIYDFLIDIVPRGDDVLTSSANSGSFPQSSAGEVTGKHMVDTDGPTDLFEHSSTPE
;
A
#
# COMPACT_ATOMS: atom_id res chain seq x y z
N MET A 1 -28.60 -4.39 11.42
CA MET A 1 -28.24 -5.75 10.98
C MET A 1 -28.68 -5.86 9.54
N LEU A 2 -27.75 -5.93 8.58
CA LEU A 2 -28.15 -6.14 7.19
C LEU A 2 -28.75 -7.53 7.09
N GLN A 3 -30.04 -7.63 6.77
CA GLN A 3 -30.69 -8.89 6.47
C GLN A 3 -30.06 -9.43 5.19
N ILE A 4 -29.30 -10.51 5.30
CA ILE A 4 -28.89 -11.33 4.16
C ILE A 4 -30.15 -12.10 3.73
N ASN A 5 -31.04 -11.43 3.00
CA ASN A 5 -32.27 -12.02 2.49
C ASN A 5 -32.26 -11.99 0.95
N GLU A 6 -31.24 -12.60 0.38
CA GLU A 6 -31.31 -13.10 -0.99
C GLU A 6 -31.29 -14.62 -0.94
N THR A 7 -32.16 -15.26 -1.72
CA THR A 7 -32.10 -16.67 -2.04
C THR A 7 -30.71 -16.99 -2.58
N TYR A 8 -29.84 -17.50 -1.71
CA TYR A 8 -28.45 -17.78 -2.03
C TYR A 8 -28.36 -18.93 -3.03
N ASP A 9 -28.09 -18.62 -4.29
CA ASP A 9 -27.75 -19.64 -5.28
C ASP A 9 -26.31 -20.09 -5.03
N TRP A 10 -26.18 -21.20 -4.30
CA TRP A 10 -24.92 -21.86 -3.99
C TRP A 10 -24.11 -22.30 -5.21
N LYS A 11 -24.68 -22.23 -6.42
CA LYS A 11 -23.96 -22.49 -7.66
C LYS A 11 -23.23 -21.26 -8.19
N PHE A 12 -23.70 -20.05 -7.88
CA PHE A 12 -23.12 -18.80 -8.36
C PHE A 12 -22.39 -18.07 -7.24
N HIS A 13 -21.07 -18.13 -7.30
CA HIS A 13 -20.20 -17.42 -6.38
C HIS A 13 -19.69 -16.13 -7.04
N GLN A 14 -19.74 -15.01 -6.30
CA GLN A 14 -19.18 -13.73 -6.79
C GLN A 14 -17.67 -13.80 -7.03
N LEU A 15 -16.99 -14.71 -6.32
CA LEU A 15 -15.55 -14.92 -6.43
C LEU A 15 -15.25 -16.30 -7.02
N PRO A 16 -14.33 -16.41 -8.00
CA PRO A 16 -14.03 -17.66 -8.66
C PRO A 16 -13.30 -18.65 -7.74
N LEU A 17 -13.90 -19.82 -7.50
CA LEU A 17 -13.37 -20.86 -6.59
C LEU A 17 -11.93 -21.28 -6.93
N ALA A 18 -11.58 -21.33 -8.22
CA ALA A 18 -10.23 -21.69 -8.65
C ALA A 18 -9.17 -20.67 -8.18
N ARG A 19 -9.52 -19.38 -8.13
CA ARG A 19 -8.62 -18.32 -7.63
C ARG A 19 -8.50 -18.38 -6.12
N ILE A 20 -9.61 -18.60 -5.41
CA ILE A 20 -9.60 -18.80 -3.96
C ILE A 20 -8.69 -19.97 -3.61
N LYS A 21 -8.89 -21.12 -4.26
CA LYS A 21 -8.05 -22.31 -4.06
C LYS A 21 -6.57 -22.04 -4.40
N LYS A 22 -6.28 -21.21 -5.40
CA LYS A 22 -4.90 -20.83 -5.73
C LYS A 22 -4.27 -19.98 -4.62
N VAL A 23 -5.00 -19.00 -4.08
CA VAL A 23 -4.55 -18.15 -2.96
C VAL A 23 -4.29 -19.00 -1.71
N MET A 24 -5.20 -19.93 -1.39
CA MET A 24 -5.04 -20.86 -0.27
C MET A 24 -3.79 -21.77 -0.38
N LYS A 25 -3.21 -21.90 -1.59
CA LYS A 25 -2.00 -22.70 -1.86
C LYS A 25 -0.75 -21.84 -2.11
N LEU A 26 -0.83 -20.52 -1.92
CA LEU A 26 0.34 -19.64 -2.07
C LEU A 26 1.34 -19.85 -0.94
N ASP A 27 0.87 -20.32 0.22
CA ASP A 27 1.74 -20.73 1.31
C ASP A 27 2.45 -22.05 0.95
N ASP A 28 3.79 -22.04 0.99
CA ASP A 28 4.65 -23.16 0.56
C ASP A 28 4.45 -24.39 1.46
N ASP A 29 4.13 -24.21 2.74
CA ASP A 29 3.79 -25.31 3.65
C ASP A 29 2.40 -25.90 3.35
N ALA A 30 1.49 -25.09 2.77
CA ALA A 30 0.17 -25.52 2.32
C ALA A 30 0.16 -26.15 0.92
N LYS A 31 1.27 -26.10 0.15
CA LYS A 31 1.33 -26.73 -1.19
C LYS A 31 1.15 -28.25 -1.12
N SER A 32 1.63 -28.88 -0.06
CA SER A 32 1.44 -30.31 0.20
C SER A 32 0.06 -30.61 0.82
N MET A 33 -0.58 -29.61 1.41
CA MET A 33 -1.86 -29.74 2.08
C MET A 33 -2.99 -29.89 1.05
N MET A 34 -3.76 -30.96 1.19
CA MET A 34 -5.01 -31.11 0.45
C MET A 34 -6.05 -30.15 1.02
N ILE A 35 -6.67 -29.36 0.15
CA ILE A 35 -7.76 -28.46 0.51
C ILE A 35 -9.07 -29.19 0.21
N SER A 36 -9.94 -29.31 1.22
CA SER A 36 -11.29 -29.85 1.07
C SER A 36 -12.07 -29.07 0.00
N GLY A 37 -12.94 -29.77 -0.76
CA GLY A 37 -13.79 -29.14 -1.78
C GLY A 37 -14.74 -28.08 -1.21
N GLU A 38 -15.10 -28.19 0.07
CA GLU A 38 -16.02 -27.26 0.75
C GLU A 38 -15.34 -25.95 1.17
N ALA A 39 -14.03 -25.97 1.43
CA ALA A 39 -13.34 -24.79 1.96
C ALA A 39 -13.37 -23.59 0.98
N PRO A 40 -13.09 -23.74 -0.33
CA PRO A 40 -13.23 -22.64 -1.28
C PRO A 40 -14.65 -22.07 -1.37
N ILE A 41 -15.68 -22.90 -1.17
CA ILE A 41 -17.10 -22.50 -1.21
C ILE A 41 -17.39 -21.57 -0.02
N VAL A 42 -16.98 -21.98 1.18
CA VAL A 42 -17.14 -21.16 2.39
C VAL A 42 -16.35 -19.86 2.28
N PHE A 43 -15.10 -19.92 1.82
CA PHE A 43 -14.28 -18.72 1.61
C PHE A 43 -14.88 -17.76 0.59
N ALA A 44 -15.52 -18.24 -0.47
CA ALA A 44 -16.18 -17.36 -1.43
C ALA A 44 -17.23 -16.47 -0.75
N LYS A 45 -18.05 -17.05 0.12
CA LYS A 45 -19.06 -16.28 0.87
C LYS A 45 -18.46 -15.44 1.98
N ALA A 46 -17.50 -15.99 2.72
CA ALA A 46 -16.82 -15.25 3.78
C ALA A 46 -16.11 -14.00 3.23
N CYS A 47 -15.42 -14.12 2.10
CA CYS A 47 -14.78 -13.00 1.43
C CYS A 47 -15.79 -11.97 0.91
N GLU A 48 -16.94 -12.39 0.39
CA GLU A 48 -18.02 -11.48 -0.02
C GLU A 48 -18.50 -10.63 1.17
N ILE A 49 -18.80 -11.29 2.30
CA ILE A 49 -19.24 -10.63 3.54
C ILE A 49 -18.13 -9.73 4.09
N PHE A 50 -16.88 -10.22 4.11
CA PHE A 50 -15.73 -9.46 4.61
C PHE A 50 -15.49 -8.18 3.81
N ILE A 51 -15.52 -8.26 2.47
CA ILE A 51 -15.35 -7.09 1.60
C ILE A 51 -16.48 -6.08 1.84
N LEU A 52 -17.73 -6.54 1.91
CA LEU A 52 -18.88 -5.67 2.16
C LEU A 52 -18.76 -4.96 3.51
N GLU A 53 -18.49 -5.72 4.57
CA GLU A 53 -18.39 -5.21 5.94
C GLU A 53 -17.24 -4.19 6.07
N LEU A 54 -16.05 -4.53 5.56
CA LEU A 54 -14.90 -3.63 5.58
C LEU A 54 -15.17 -2.36 4.77
N THR A 55 -15.81 -2.49 3.61
CA THR A 55 -16.18 -1.35 2.77
C THR A 55 -17.16 -0.42 3.48
N LEU A 56 -18.19 -0.96 4.13
CA LEU A 56 -19.17 -0.17 4.88
C LEU A 56 -18.52 0.55 6.08
N ARG A 57 -17.66 -0.13 6.83
CA ARG A 57 -16.92 0.48 7.95
C ARG A 57 -16.00 1.61 7.47
N SER A 58 -15.32 1.41 6.35
CA SER A 58 -14.48 2.43 5.72
C SER A 58 -15.32 3.59 5.17
N TRP A 59 -16.53 3.30 4.67
CA TRP A 59 -17.42 4.34 4.14
C TRP A 59 -17.85 5.35 5.21
N ILE A 60 -18.05 4.91 6.45
CA ILE A 60 -18.35 5.81 7.59
C ILE A 60 -17.30 6.94 7.66
N HIS A 61 -16.02 6.61 7.52
CA HIS A 61 -14.93 7.59 7.52
C HIS A 61 -14.91 8.50 6.28
N THR A 62 -15.36 7.99 5.14
CA THR A 62 -15.53 8.80 3.93
C THR A 62 -16.58 9.88 4.17
N GLU A 63 -17.71 9.50 4.76
CA GLU A 63 -18.83 10.40 5.07
C GLU A 63 -18.50 11.39 6.18
N GLU A 64 -17.81 10.96 7.24
CA GLU A 64 -17.28 11.83 8.31
C GLU A 64 -16.42 12.96 7.72
N ASN A 65 -15.64 12.66 6.69
CA ASN A 65 -14.80 13.61 5.97
C ASN A 65 -15.54 14.38 4.86
N LYS A 66 -16.88 14.26 4.76
CA LYS A 66 -17.74 14.90 3.75
C LYS A 66 -17.34 14.57 2.31
N ARG A 67 -16.70 13.42 2.09
CA ARG A 67 -16.30 12.95 0.77
C ARG A 67 -17.34 11.98 0.20
N ARG A 68 -17.28 11.76 -1.11
CA ARG A 68 -18.10 10.77 -1.84
C ARG A 68 -17.23 9.73 -2.56
N THR A 69 -15.94 9.73 -2.25
CA THR A 69 -14.94 8.84 -2.84
C THR A 69 -14.19 8.19 -1.69
N LEU A 70 -14.31 6.86 -1.61
CA LEU A 70 -13.60 6.03 -0.64
C LEU A 70 -12.10 6.08 -0.93
N GLN A 71 -11.29 6.29 0.10
CA GLN A 71 -9.83 6.38 -0.02
C GLN A 71 -9.14 5.34 0.85
N LYS A 72 -7.85 5.09 0.57
CA LYS A 72 -7.02 4.18 1.37
C LYS A 72 -6.99 4.60 2.86
N GLY A 73 -6.94 5.89 3.15
CA GLY A 73 -6.95 6.42 4.52
C GLY A 73 -8.22 6.07 5.32
N ASP A 74 -9.35 5.89 4.64
CA ASP A 74 -10.61 5.48 5.28
C ASP A 74 -10.54 4.02 5.73
N VAL A 75 -9.93 3.16 4.88
CA VAL A 75 -9.69 1.75 5.18
C VAL A 75 -8.71 1.59 6.34
N VAL A 76 -7.61 2.35 6.32
CA VAL A 76 -6.65 2.41 7.44
C VAL A 76 -7.36 2.77 8.74
N SER A 77 -8.21 3.81 8.71
CA SER A 77 -8.94 4.29 9.89
C SER A 77 -9.94 3.24 10.41
N ALA A 78 -10.64 2.54 9.50
CA ALA A 78 -11.60 1.51 9.86
C ALA A 78 -10.94 0.28 10.51
N ILE A 79 -9.83 -0.19 9.93
CA ILE A 79 -9.04 -1.31 10.46
C ILE A 79 -8.48 -0.96 11.84
N SER A 80 -8.04 0.29 12.05
CA SER A 80 -7.55 0.74 13.36
C SER A 80 -8.55 0.79 14.49
N LYS A 81 -9.86 0.74 14.19
CA LYS A 81 -10.90 0.75 15.22
C LYS A 81 -11.25 -0.64 15.77
N GLN A 82 -10.78 -1.73 15.16
CA GLN A 82 -11.11 -3.08 15.62
C GLN A 82 -9.93 -4.06 15.54
N ASP A 83 -9.71 -4.74 16.65
CA ASP A 83 -8.70 -5.79 16.85
C ASP A 83 -8.86 -6.99 15.89
N ILE A 84 -10.09 -7.34 15.50
CA ILE A 84 -10.35 -8.42 14.53
C ILE A 84 -9.66 -8.21 13.18
N TYR A 85 -9.27 -6.97 12.86
CA TYR A 85 -8.55 -6.64 11.64
C TYR A 85 -7.03 -6.54 11.80
N ASP A 86 -6.46 -6.94 12.95
CA ASP A 86 -5.01 -6.89 13.19
C ASP A 86 -4.21 -7.82 12.27
N PHE A 87 -4.84 -8.84 11.68
CA PHE A 87 -4.19 -9.64 10.63
C PHE A 87 -3.82 -8.84 9.36
N LEU A 88 -4.26 -7.58 9.25
CA LEU A 88 -3.99 -6.69 8.11
C LEU A 88 -2.85 -5.69 8.34
N ILE A 89 -2.21 -5.67 9.51
CA ILE A 89 -1.17 -4.65 9.84
C ILE A 89 -0.03 -4.62 8.81
N ASP A 90 0.45 -5.79 8.39
CA ASP A 90 1.58 -5.90 7.45
C ASP A 90 1.17 -5.60 6.00
N ILE A 91 -0.14 -5.56 5.72
CA ILE A 91 -0.70 -5.32 4.39
C ILE A 91 -1.11 -3.85 4.21
N VAL A 92 -1.60 -3.24 5.29
CA VAL A 92 -2.12 -1.88 5.32
C VAL A 92 -1.25 -1.06 6.29
N PRO A 93 -0.10 -0.52 5.82
CA PRO A 93 0.79 0.24 6.66
C PRO A 93 0.07 1.47 7.22
N ARG A 94 0.08 1.57 8.54
CA ARG A 94 -0.37 2.72 9.34
C ARG A 94 0.88 3.60 9.46
N GLY A 95 0.77 4.90 9.18
CA GLY A 95 1.93 5.78 8.96
C GLY A 95 2.83 6.06 10.18
N ASP A 96 3.07 5.08 11.04
CA ASP A 96 3.62 5.24 12.39
C ASP A 96 4.48 4.04 12.86
N ASP A 97 5.23 3.41 11.96
CA ASP A 97 6.36 2.53 12.33
C ASP A 97 7.64 3.32 12.64
N VAL A 98 7.59 4.31 13.55
CA VAL A 98 8.79 5.07 14.00
C VAL A 98 9.16 4.81 15.46
N LEU A 99 8.39 4.03 16.22
CA LEU A 99 8.68 3.78 17.63
C LEU A 99 9.02 2.31 17.88
N THR A 100 10.21 1.87 17.45
CA THR A 100 11.05 0.85 18.15
C THR A 100 12.30 0.52 17.34
N SER A 101 13.37 1.32 17.49
CA SER A 101 14.77 0.86 17.42
C SER A 101 15.70 1.98 17.90
N SER A 102 15.67 2.27 19.20
CA SER A 102 16.73 3.02 19.87
C SER A 102 17.97 2.13 20.02
N ALA A 103 19.01 2.37 19.21
CA ALA A 103 20.43 2.35 19.59
C ALA A 103 21.33 2.35 18.34
N ASN A 104 21.80 3.53 17.90
CA ASN A 104 23.24 3.73 17.71
C ASN A 104 23.56 5.22 17.65
N SER A 105 24.37 5.66 18.60
CA SER A 105 25.02 6.96 18.66
C SER A 105 25.96 7.17 17.46
N GLY A 106 25.78 8.29 16.75
CA GLY A 106 26.70 8.74 15.70
C GLY A 106 26.65 10.25 15.59
N SER A 107 27.35 10.92 16.51
CA SER A 107 27.60 12.36 16.51
C SER A 107 28.33 12.80 15.24
N PHE A 108 27.73 13.68 14.44
CA PHE A 108 28.41 14.42 13.37
C PHE A 108 28.70 15.85 13.86
N PRO A 109 29.97 16.33 13.76
CA PRO A 109 30.33 17.64 14.26
C PRO A 109 29.98 18.76 13.26
N GLN A 110 29.51 19.87 13.83
CA GLN A 110 29.22 21.13 13.17
C GLN A 110 30.51 21.96 13.06
N SER A 111 31.01 22.20 11.85
CA SER A 111 32.14 23.11 11.60
C SER A 111 31.66 24.49 11.17
N SER A 112 32.06 25.48 11.96
CA SER A 112 31.76 26.90 11.95
C SER A 112 32.46 27.68 10.82
N ALA A 113 31.79 28.75 10.42
CA ALA A 113 32.21 29.78 9.46
C ALA A 113 33.61 30.37 9.71
N GLY A 114 34.30 30.67 8.61
CA GLY A 114 35.51 31.50 8.57
C GLY A 114 35.49 32.37 7.31
N GLU A 115 35.43 33.68 7.53
CA GLU A 115 35.47 34.77 6.56
C GLU A 115 36.92 35.25 6.38
N VAL A 116 37.45 35.37 5.16
CA VAL A 116 38.56 36.28 4.80
C VAL A 116 38.46 36.72 3.32
N THR A 117 38.74 38.01 3.17
CA THR A 117 38.74 38.97 2.07
C THR A 117 39.73 38.72 0.92
N GLY A 118 39.47 39.31 -0.27
CA GLY A 118 40.56 39.67 -1.21
C GLY A 118 40.24 39.70 -2.71
N LYS A 119 40.19 40.93 -3.26
CA LYS A 119 40.10 41.34 -4.68
C LYS A 119 41.05 40.60 -5.65
N HIS A 120 40.56 40.27 -6.86
CA HIS A 120 41.16 40.77 -8.12
C HIS A 120 40.23 40.56 -9.32
N MET A 121 40.21 41.56 -10.20
CA MET A 121 39.42 41.72 -11.41
C MET A 121 40.30 41.33 -12.61
N VAL A 122 39.86 40.40 -13.46
CA VAL A 122 40.35 40.28 -14.85
C VAL A 122 39.19 39.79 -15.72
N ASP A 123 38.69 40.70 -16.55
CA ASP A 123 37.90 40.40 -17.74
C ASP A 123 38.79 39.72 -18.79
N THR A 124 38.30 38.66 -19.43
CA THR A 124 38.64 38.37 -20.84
C THR A 124 37.49 37.66 -21.52
N ASP A 125 36.96 38.33 -22.54
CA ASP A 125 35.93 37.92 -23.49
C ASP A 125 36.35 36.74 -24.39
N GLY A 126 35.36 35.87 -24.64
CA GLY A 126 35.01 35.29 -25.95
C GLY A 126 35.73 34.01 -26.43
N PRO A 127 35.30 33.39 -27.55
CA PRO A 127 33.97 33.38 -28.16
C PRO A 127 33.45 31.95 -28.48
N THR A 128 32.26 31.93 -29.05
CA THR A 128 31.49 30.84 -29.69
C THR A 128 32.28 29.98 -30.69
N ASP A 129 31.84 28.73 -30.90
CA ASP A 129 31.47 28.15 -32.22
C ASP A 129 31.34 26.60 -32.13
N LEU A 130 30.16 26.02 -32.40
CA LEU A 130 29.63 25.54 -33.70
C LEU A 130 29.97 24.06 -33.99
N PHE A 131 29.10 23.44 -34.80
CA PHE A 131 29.06 22.06 -35.31
C PHE A 131 28.35 21.05 -34.39
N GLU A 132 27.06 20.76 -34.55
CA GLU A 132 26.25 20.47 -35.76
C GLU A 132 26.60 19.13 -36.44
N HIS A 133 25.55 18.31 -36.64
CA HIS A 133 25.41 17.13 -37.51
C HIS A 133 26.20 15.86 -37.12
N SER A 134 25.71 14.63 -37.29
CA SER A 134 24.57 14.10 -38.04
C SER A 134 24.28 12.66 -37.60
N SER A 135 23.01 12.29 -37.77
CA SER A 135 22.50 10.93 -37.95
C SER A 135 23.37 10.02 -38.83
N THR A 136 23.38 8.72 -38.54
CA THR A 136 22.91 7.67 -39.47
C THR A 136 22.67 6.35 -38.73
N PRO A 137 21.61 5.59 -39.10
CA PRO A 137 21.34 4.24 -38.59
C PRO A 137 21.94 3.16 -39.52
N GLU A 138 22.24 2.00 -38.94
CA GLU A 138 22.14 0.67 -39.57
C GLU A 138 21.42 -0.27 -38.62
#